data_AF-A0A7J8PRH8-F1
#
_entry.id   AF-A0A7J8PRH8-F1
#
_cell.length_a   1.000
_cell.length_b   1.000
_cell.length_c   1.000
_cell.angle_alpha   90.00
_cell.angle_beta   90.00
_cell.angle_gamma   90.00
#
_symmetry.space_group_name_H-M   'P 1'
#
loop_
_entity.id
_entity.type
_entity.pdbx_description
1 polymer ?
#
loop_
_entity_poly.entity_id
_entity_poly.type
_entity_poly.pdbx_seq_one_letter_code
_entity_poly.pdbx_strand_id
1 'polypeptide(L)'
;MEHDLAGLVATPGIKFTEAQIKCYMQQLLRGLDHCHSRGVLHRDIKGANLLIDYNGNLKIGDFGLATLFRPNQKQTLTSRVVTLWYCPPELLLGSTDYGVAVDLWSSGCILAELFAGKPIMPGRTETRMLKARLSSHTIQQIDYFASNSAG
;
A
#
# COMPACT_ATOMS: atom_id res chain seq x y z
N MET A 1 9.41 -0.60 18.75
CA MET A 1 8.94 0.20 17.60
C MET A 1 8.06 1.28 18.18
N GLU A 2 8.28 2.50 17.71
CA GLU A 2 8.02 3.72 18.48
C GLU A 2 6.84 4.48 17.91
N HIS A 3 6.80 4.51 16.57
CA HIS A 3 5.84 5.29 15.80
C HIS A 3 5.41 4.48 14.59
N ASP A 4 4.13 4.58 14.25
CA ASP A 4 3.63 4.16 12.94
C ASP A 4 3.73 5.32 11.94
N LEU A 5 3.77 4.98 10.66
CA LEU A 5 3.96 5.94 9.57
C LEU A 5 2.77 6.91 9.48
N ALA A 6 1.55 6.48 9.79
CA ALA A 6 0.37 7.34 9.75
C ALA A 6 0.42 8.43 10.84
N GLY A 7 0.86 8.07 12.05
CA GLY A 7 1.08 9.01 13.15
C GLY A 7 2.16 10.04 12.82
N LEU A 8 3.25 9.62 12.18
CA LEU A 8 4.33 10.54 11.77
C LEU A 8 3.88 11.51 10.67
N VAL A 9 3.15 11.03 9.65
CA VAL A 9 2.62 11.88 8.56
C VAL A 9 1.56 12.86 9.08
N ALA A 10 0.75 12.46 10.06
CA ALA A 10 -0.28 13.32 10.65
C ALA A 10 0.27 14.38 11.62
N THR A 11 1.52 14.26 12.06
CA THR A 11 2.10 15.18 13.04
C THR A 11 2.47 16.51 12.39
N PRO A 12 1.89 17.65 12.84
CA PRO A 12 2.21 18.97 12.30
C PRO A 12 3.71 19.29 12.44
N GLY A 13 4.34 19.69 11.35
CA GLY A 13 5.76 20.08 11.34
C GLY A 13 6.73 18.95 10.98
N ILE A 14 6.27 17.69 10.92
CA ILE A 14 7.08 16.59 10.38
C ILE A 14 6.88 16.56 8.86
N LYS A 15 7.98 16.78 8.12
CA LYS A 15 8.05 16.52 6.68
C LYS A 15 9.22 15.60 6.40
N PHE A 16 8.95 14.52 5.69
CA PHE A 16 10.00 13.64 5.24
C PHE A 16 10.74 14.26 4.06
N THR A 17 12.06 14.16 4.08
CA THR A 17 12.89 14.48 2.91
C THR A 17 12.71 13.41 1.84
N GLU A 18 12.97 13.74 0.58
CA GLU A 18 12.92 12.77 -0.52
C GLU A 18 13.83 11.56 -0.27
N ALA A 19 15.00 11.79 0.37
CA ALA A 19 15.93 10.73 0.75
C ALA A 19 15.33 9.77 1.78
N GLN A 20 14.60 10.29 2.78
CA GLN A 20 13.89 9.47 3.76
C GLN A 20 12.75 8.69 3.12
N ILE A 21 11.95 9.34 2.28
CA ILE A 21 10.85 8.68 1.54
C ILE A 21 11.42 7.52 0.71
N LYS A 22 12.50 7.76 -0.04
CA LYS A 22 13.19 6.73 -0.83
C LYS A 22 13.68 5.58 0.05
N CYS A 23 14.27 5.88 1.20
CA CYS A 23 14.74 4.87 2.15
C CYS A 23 13.59 3.98 2.65
N TYR A 24 12.49 4.58 3.10
CA TYR A 24 11.33 3.84 3.61
C TYR A 24 10.66 2.99 2.53
N MET A 25 10.51 3.52 1.31
CA MET A 25 9.96 2.75 0.20
C MET A 25 10.84 1.57 -0.19
N GLN A 26 12.17 1.74 -0.20
CA GLN A 26 13.09 0.62 -0.46
C GLN A 26 12.94 -0.48 0.61
N GLN A 27 12.82 -0.10 1.88
CA GLN A 27 12.63 -1.05 2.98
C GLN A 27 11.26 -1.76 2.87
N LEU A 28 10.19 -1.02 2.59
CA LEU A 28 8.84 -1.56 2.39
C LEU A 28 8.81 -2.59 1.24
N LEU A 29 9.35 -2.21 0.08
CA LEU A 29 9.35 -3.09 -1.10
C LEU A 29 10.20 -4.35 -0.87
N ARG A 30 11.35 -4.23 -0.18
CA ARG A 30 12.15 -5.40 0.22
C ARG A 30 11.41 -6.30 1.21
N GLY A 31 10.69 -5.72 2.16
CA GLY A 31 9.87 -6.48 3.10
C GLY A 31 8.72 -7.22 2.41
N LEU A 32 8.06 -6.57 1.45
CA LEU A 32 7.02 -7.18 0.63
C LEU A 32 7.55 -8.30 -0.25
N ASP A 33 8.66 -8.08 -0.96
CA ASP A 33 9.34 -9.10 -1.76
C ASP A 33 9.71 -10.34 -0.90
N HIS A 34 10.18 -10.13 0.32
CA HIS A 34 10.44 -11.21 1.28
C HIS A 34 9.17 -12.01 1.65
N CYS A 35 8.03 -11.35 1.80
CA CYS A 35 6.75 -12.00 2.06
C CYS A 35 6.26 -12.75 0.81
N HIS A 36 6.31 -12.08 -0.34
CA HIS A 36 5.81 -12.59 -1.62
C HIS A 36 6.59 -13.81 -2.10
N SER A 37 7.91 -13.81 -1.95
CA SER A 37 8.77 -14.96 -2.26
C SER A 37 8.48 -16.20 -1.40
N ARG A 38 7.81 -16.03 -0.24
CA ARG A 38 7.34 -17.11 0.64
C ARG A 38 5.86 -17.43 0.43
N GLY A 39 5.23 -16.86 -0.59
CA GLY A 39 3.82 -17.07 -0.87
C GLY A 39 2.91 -16.40 0.15
N VAL A 40 3.33 -15.34 0.83
CA VAL A 40 2.50 -14.58 1.79
C VAL A 40 2.06 -13.26 1.17
N LEU A 41 0.75 -13.04 1.03
CA LEU A 41 0.17 -11.72 0.73
C LEU A 41 -0.23 -11.04 2.03
N HIS A 42 0.09 -9.75 2.17
CA HIS A 42 -0.24 -9.01 3.38
C HIS A 42 -1.68 -8.51 3.39
N ARG A 43 -2.17 -7.94 2.28
CA ARG A 43 -3.53 -7.43 2.05
C ARG A 43 -4.01 -6.28 2.95
N ASP A 44 -3.16 -5.75 3.81
CA ASP A 44 -3.49 -4.65 4.73
C ASP A 44 -2.31 -3.69 4.91
N ILE A 45 -1.63 -3.39 3.82
CA ILE A 45 -0.56 -2.40 3.81
C ILE A 45 -1.18 -1.02 3.95
N LYS A 46 -0.92 -0.38 5.09
CA LYS A 46 -1.41 0.95 5.46
C LYS A 46 -0.43 1.62 6.42
N GLY A 47 -0.46 2.95 6.53
CA GLY A 47 0.51 3.68 7.37
C GLY A 47 0.54 3.23 8.83
N ALA A 48 -0.62 2.82 9.38
CA ALA A 48 -0.72 2.29 10.75
C ALA A 48 -0.01 0.94 10.97
N ASN A 49 0.21 0.17 9.89
CA ASN A 49 0.87 -1.14 9.93
C ASN A 49 2.35 -1.05 9.53
N LEU A 50 2.84 0.16 9.20
CA LEU A 50 4.23 0.42 8.87
C LEU A 50 4.90 1.09 10.06
N LEU A 51 5.75 0.35 10.75
CA LEU A 51 6.34 0.76 12.01
C LEU A 51 7.78 1.20 11.78
N ILE A 52 8.15 2.34 12.36
CA ILE A 52 9.48 2.92 12.24
C ILE A 52 10.14 2.95 13.62
N ASP A 53 11.42 2.56 13.67
CA ASP A 53 12.26 2.73 14.85
C ASP A 53 13.09 4.03 14.78
N TYR A 54 13.74 4.39 15.89
CA TYR A 54 14.57 5.60 15.96
C TYR A 54 15.77 5.62 15.00
N ASN A 55 16.18 4.46 14.50
CA ASN A 55 17.28 4.33 13.55
C ASN A 55 16.79 4.47 12.10
N GLY A 56 15.49 4.71 11.88
CA GLY A 56 14.90 4.81 10.55
C GLY A 56 14.67 3.46 9.87
N ASN A 57 14.64 2.36 10.64
CA ASN A 57 14.27 1.06 10.09
C ASN A 57 12.75 0.92 10.05
N LEU A 58 12.22 0.59 8.87
CA LEU A 58 10.82 0.31 8.64
C LEU A 58 10.58 -1.20 8.74
N LYS A 59 9.56 -1.60 9.51
CA LYS A 59 9.06 -2.98 9.54
C LYS A 59 7.57 -3.02 9.24
N ILE A 60 7.19 -4.07 8.54
CA ILE A 60 5.79 -4.37 8.22
C ILE A 60 5.20 -5.15 9.41
N GLY A 61 4.09 -4.68 9.95
CA GLY A 61 3.36 -5.29 11.05
C GLY A 61 1.93 -5.66 10.68
N ASP A 62 1.25 -6.35 11.59
CA ASP A 62 -0.16 -6.79 11.47
C ASP A 62 -0.47 -7.68 10.26
N PHE A 63 -0.10 -8.96 10.39
CA PHE A 63 -0.43 -10.01 9.43
C PHE A 63 -1.81 -10.65 9.71
N GLY A 64 -2.69 -10.00 10.48
CA GLY A 64 -4.00 -10.56 10.85
C GLY A 64 -4.91 -10.84 9.64
N LEU A 65 -4.70 -10.10 8.55
CA LEU A 65 -5.39 -10.31 7.27
C LEU A 65 -4.50 -10.97 6.21
N ALA A 66 -3.30 -11.41 6.55
CA ALA A 66 -2.42 -12.05 5.58
C ALA A 66 -3.00 -13.39 5.09
N THR A 67 -2.66 -13.78 3.86
CA THR A 67 -3.03 -15.10 3.31
C THR A 67 -1.87 -15.71 2.58
N LEU A 68 -1.88 -17.03 2.49
CA LEU A 68 -1.03 -17.71 1.53
C LEU A 68 -1.60 -17.50 0.13
N PHE A 69 -0.72 -17.25 -0.83
CA PHE A 69 -1.01 -17.30 -2.26
C PHE A 69 -0.01 -18.22 -2.93
N ARG A 70 -0.46 -18.85 -4.02
CA ARG A 70 0.39 -19.70 -4.84
C ARG A 70 0.42 -19.13 -6.26
N PRO A 71 1.57 -18.62 -6.74
CA PRO A 71 1.67 -18.02 -8.07
C PRO A 71 1.17 -18.95 -9.19
N ASN A 72 1.33 -20.26 -9.01
CA ASN A 72 0.99 -21.29 -10.00
C ASN A 72 -0.38 -21.95 -9.77
N GLN A 73 -1.19 -21.48 -8.82
CA GLN A 73 -2.53 -22.02 -8.59
C GLN A 73 -3.52 -20.87 -8.46
N LYS A 74 -4.51 -20.83 -9.36
CA LYS A 74 -5.66 -19.94 -9.23
C LYS A 74 -6.40 -20.27 -7.93
N GLN A 75 -6.23 -19.43 -6.92
CA GLN A 75 -6.97 -19.51 -5.68
C GLN A 75 -8.03 -18.42 -5.69
N THR A 76 -9.29 -18.82 -5.52
CA THR A 76 -10.40 -17.91 -5.34
C THR A 76 -10.26 -17.29 -3.95
N LEU A 77 -9.70 -16.09 -3.87
CA LEU A 77 -9.54 -15.38 -2.61
C LEU A 77 -10.80 -14.53 -2.33
N THR A 78 -11.24 -14.48 -1.06
CA THR A 78 -12.47 -13.77 -0.68
C THR A 78 -12.34 -12.26 -0.89
N SER A 79 -13.32 -11.63 -1.55
CA SER A 79 -13.30 -10.17 -1.84
C SER A 79 -13.61 -9.27 -0.63
N ARG A 80 -14.10 -9.84 0.48
CA ARG A 80 -14.65 -9.11 1.63
C ARG A 80 -13.64 -8.69 2.71
N VAL A 81 -12.35 -8.98 2.54
CA VAL A 81 -11.36 -8.83 3.61
C VAL A 81 -10.21 -7.93 3.18
N VAL A 82 -10.52 -6.66 2.88
CA VAL A 82 -9.50 -5.63 2.63
C VAL A 82 -9.99 -4.30 3.23
N THR A 83 -9.11 -3.57 3.93
CA THR A 83 -9.38 -2.18 4.32
C THR A 83 -9.55 -1.34 3.05
N LEU A 84 -10.78 -0.86 2.80
CA LEU A 84 -11.26 -0.17 1.57
C LEU A 84 -10.30 0.88 0.96
N TRP A 85 -9.43 1.48 1.76
CA TRP A 85 -8.58 2.61 1.43
C TRP A 85 -7.45 2.25 0.45
N TYR A 86 -6.93 1.03 0.58
CA TYR A 86 -5.77 0.54 -0.17
C TYR A 86 -6.15 -0.59 -1.15
N CYS A 87 -7.44 -0.88 -1.30
CA CYS A 87 -7.92 -1.95 -2.16
C CYS A 87 -7.80 -1.56 -3.64
N PRO A 88 -7.17 -2.35 -4.53
CA PRO A 88 -7.12 -2.10 -5.97
C PRO A 88 -8.49 -2.05 -6.66
N PRO A 89 -8.64 -1.33 -7.78
CA PRO A 89 -9.92 -1.21 -8.50
C PRO A 89 -10.49 -2.56 -8.99
N GLU A 90 -9.66 -3.54 -9.32
CA GLU A 90 -10.06 -4.88 -9.73
C GLU A 90 -10.74 -5.68 -8.60
N LEU A 91 -10.29 -5.47 -7.35
CA LEU A 91 -10.93 -6.05 -6.17
C LEU A 91 -12.26 -5.36 -5.85
N LEU A 92 -12.35 -4.04 -6.06
CA LEU A 92 -13.61 -3.29 -5.97
C LEU A 92 -14.62 -3.70 -7.05
N LEU A 93 -14.13 -4.21 -8.19
CA LEU A 93 -14.95 -4.77 -9.27
C LEU A 93 -15.29 -6.26 -9.06
N GLY A 94 -14.93 -6.83 -7.91
CA GLY A 94 -15.29 -8.20 -7.53
C GLY A 94 -14.35 -9.29 -8.07
N SER A 95 -13.15 -8.92 -8.54
CA SER A 95 -12.15 -9.93 -8.92
C SER A 95 -11.76 -10.78 -7.71
N THR A 96 -11.76 -12.10 -7.92
CA THR A 96 -11.32 -13.09 -6.94
C THR A 96 -9.93 -13.65 -7.26
N ASP A 97 -9.35 -13.22 -8.39
CA ASP A 97 -8.00 -13.54 -8.84
C ASP A 97 -7.13 -12.30 -8.59
N TYR A 98 -6.47 -12.28 -7.44
CA TYR A 98 -5.59 -11.19 -7.03
C TYR A 98 -4.32 -11.74 -6.38
N GLY A 99 -3.22 -11.03 -6.57
CA GLY A 99 -1.89 -11.49 -6.15
C GLY A 99 -1.06 -10.36 -5.53
N VAL A 100 0.24 -10.38 -5.78
CA VAL A 100 1.21 -9.40 -5.25
C VAL A 100 0.86 -7.95 -5.59
N ALA A 101 0.13 -7.72 -6.69
CA ALA A 101 -0.31 -6.41 -7.15
C ALA A 101 -1.13 -5.63 -6.11
N VAL A 102 -1.84 -6.33 -5.21
CA VAL A 102 -2.64 -5.70 -4.15
C VAL A 102 -1.77 -4.94 -3.15
N ASP A 103 -0.67 -5.57 -2.72
CA ASP A 103 0.26 -4.98 -1.77
C ASP A 103 1.09 -3.87 -2.45
N LEU A 104 1.38 -4.01 -3.75
CA LEU A 104 2.09 -3.00 -4.54
C LEU A 104 1.23 -1.75 -4.76
N TRP A 105 -0.06 -1.90 -5.07
CA TRP A 105 -1.00 -0.78 -5.15
C TRP A 105 -1.08 -0.01 -3.83
N SER A 106 -1.22 -0.76 -2.73
CA SER A 106 -1.26 -0.20 -1.39
C SER A 106 0.03 0.58 -1.07
N SER A 107 1.18 0.05 -1.45
CA SER A 107 2.49 0.71 -1.32
C SER A 107 2.60 1.98 -2.16
N GLY A 108 2.02 2.00 -3.36
CA GLY A 108 1.93 3.21 -4.19
C GLY A 108 1.10 4.32 -3.53
N CYS A 109 0.02 3.95 -2.85
CA CYS A 109 -0.77 4.90 -2.06
C CYS A 109 0.04 5.50 -0.90
N ILE A 110 0.84 4.68 -0.20
CA ILE A 110 1.74 5.14 0.87
C ILE A 110 2.78 6.12 0.33
N LEU A 111 3.41 5.81 -0.81
CA LEU A 111 4.38 6.70 -1.43
C LEU A 111 3.79 8.07 -1.72
N ALA A 112 2.59 8.08 -2.32
CA ALA A 112 1.91 9.30 -2.66
C ALA A 112 1.54 10.09 -1.39
N GLU A 113 1.05 9.43 -0.33
CA GLU A 113 0.75 10.04 0.97
C GLU A 113 2.00 10.69 1.61
N LEU A 114 3.17 10.05 1.52
CA LEU A 114 4.42 10.60 2.01
C LEU A 114 4.85 11.88 1.28
N PHE A 115 4.66 11.95 -0.04
CA PHE A 115 4.95 13.17 -0.81
C PHE A 115 3.91 14.27 -0.59
N ALA A 116 2.65 13.92 -0.42
CA ALA A 116 1.58 14.89 -0.18
C ALA A 116 1.60 15.45 1.25
N GLY A 117 2.22 14.75 2.20
CA GLY A 117 2.21 15.09 3.63
C GLY A 117 0.80 15.04 4.24
N LYS A 118 -0.13 14.37 3.56
CA LYS A 118 -1.52 14.20 3.98
C LYS A 118 -2.09 12.95 3.30
N PRO A 119 -3.09 12.28 3.90
CA PRO A 119 -3.78 11.17 3.26
C PRO A 119 -4.36 11.60 1.90
N ILE A 120 -4.00 10.88 0.83
CA ILE A 120 -4.45 11.20 -0.54
C ILE A 120 -5.88 10.74 -0.81
N MET A 121 -6.35 9.71 -0.12
CA MET A 121 -7.70 9.18 -0.26
C MET A 121 -8.46 9.16 1.08
N PRO A 122 -8.82 10.33 1.66
CA PRO A 122 -9.69 10.38 2.82
C PRO A 122 -11.12 10.01 2.42
N GLY A 123 -11.41 8.73 2.26
CA GLY A 123 -12.71 8.23 1.81
C GLY A 123 -13.50 7.58 2.94
N ARG A 124 -14.54 8.27 3.43
CA ARG A 124 -15.49 7.72 4.42
C ARG A 124 -16.51 6.73 3.82
N THR A 125 -16.45 6.41 2.52
CA THR A 125 -17.44 5.53 1.84
C THR A 125 -16.95 5.03 0.47
N GLU A 126 -17.30 3.77 0.14
CA GLU A 126 -16.89 2.97 -1.03
C GLU A 126 -17.23 3.62 -2.39
N THR A 127 -18.43 4.21 -2.52
CA THR A 127 -18.88 4.89 -3.75
C THR A 127 -18.12 6.19 -4.05
N ARG A 128 -17.66 6.89 -3.01
CA ARG A 128 -16.92 8.14 -3.15
C ARG A 128 -15.44 7.88 -3.47
N MET A 129 -14.90 6.76 -3.00
CA MET A 129 -13.57 6.25 -3.40
C MET A 129 -13.51 5.90 -4.89
N LEU A 130 -14.48 5.13 -5.40
CA LEU A 130 -14.54 4.79 -6.83
C LEU A 130 -14.62 6.05 -7.71
N LYS A 131 -15.44 7.03 -7.33
CA LYS A 131 -15.52 8.32 -8.03
C LYS A 131 -14.23 9.13 -7.95
N ALA A 132 -13.59 9.20 -6.79
CA ALA A 132 -12.32 9.94 -6.63
C ALA A 132 -11.17 9.31 -7.43
N ARG A 133 -11.17 7.97 -7.56
CA ARG A 133 -10.17 7.23 -8.33
C ARG A 133 -10.36 7.37 -9.84
N LEU A 134 -11.59 7.28 -10.33
CA LEU A 134 -11.88 7.46 -11.76
C LEU A 134 -11.73 8.91 -12.26
N SER A 135 -11.61 9.89 -11.35
CA SER A 135 -11.55 11.33 -11.71
C SER A 135 -10.20 12.02 -11.44
N SER A 136 -9.25 11.38 -10.75
CA SER A 136 -7.99 12.04 -10.36
C SER A 136 -6.87 11.78 -11.38
N HIS A 137 -6.30 12.87 -11.94
CA HIS A 137 -5.07 12.86 -12.76
C HIS A 137 -3.89 12.13 -12.09
N THR A 138 -3.92 11.99 -10.76
CA THR A 138 -2.92 11.25 -9.97
C THR A 138 -2.89 9.74 -10.30
N ILE A 139 -4.01 9.14 -10.71
CA ILE A 139 -4.02 7.72 -11.11
C ILE A 139 -3.27 7.51 -12.42
N GLN A 140 -3.41 8.43 -13.38
CA GLN A 140 -2.61 8.38 -14.62
C GLN A 140 -1.11 8.50 -14.32
N GLN A 141 -0.70 9.25 -13.31
CA GLN A 141 0.71 9.33 -12.91
C GLN A 141 1.20 8.03 -12.26
N ILE A 142 0.41 7.38 -11.40
CA ILE A 142 0.78 6.11 -10.78
C ILE A 142 0.85 4.99 -11.84
N ASP A 143 -0.12 4.92 -12.75
CA ASP A 143 -0.12 3.97 -13.87
C ASP A 143 1.07 4.22 -14.81
N TYR A 144 1.42 5.50 -15.06
CA TYR A 144 2.61 5.88 -15.84
C TYR A 144 3.92 5.44 -15.17
N PHE A 145 4.06 5.60 -13.86
CA PHE A 145 5.25 5.14 -13.13
C PHE A 145 5.34 3.61 -13.04
N ALA A 146 4.20 2.92 -12.93
CA ALA A 146 4.14 1.45 -12.93
C ALA A 146 4.46 0.85 -14.31
N SER A 147 4.09 1.53 -15.40
CA SER A 147 4.35 1.07 -16.77
C SER A 147 5.76 1.38 -17.27
N ASN A 148 6.41 2.43 -16.76
CA ASN A 148 7.78 2.80 -17.15
C ASN A 148 8.91 2.20 -16.28
N SER A 149 8.60 1.41 -15.26
CA SER A 149 9.60 0.75 -14.39
C SER A 149 9.91 -0.69 -14.78
N ALA A 150 9.36 -1.18 -15.90
CA ALA A 150 9.61 -2.51 -16.47
C ALA A 150 10.60 -2.51 -17.67
N GLY A 151 11.37 -1.42 -17.84
CA GLY A 151 12.39 -1.27 -18.89
C GLY A 151 13.81 -1.29 -18.35
#